data_AF-A0AAD7RG85-F1
#
_entry.id   AF-A0AAD7RG85-F1
#
_cell.length_a   1.000
_cell.length_b   1.000
_cell.length_c   1.000
_cell.angle_alpha   90.00
_cell.angle_beta   90.00
_cell.angle_gamma   90.00
#
_symmetry.space_group_name_H-M   'P 1'
#
loop_
_entity.id
_entity.type
_entity.pdbx_description
1 polymer ?
#
loop_
_entity_poly.entity_id
_entity_poly.type
_entity_poly.pdbx_seq_one_letter_code
_entity_poly.pdbx_strand_id
1 'polypeptide(L)'
;QLRIKQVYRVPFERNADRVKELRYQYVQRVLELDASAAPPEYIFIDEAGFNLTRTRRRGRNIIGNRAIVDVPGLRGGNVTMCAAIGHRGVIHHHAQFGPYNTARLLTFLDALNNIFIPPQEEG
;
A
#
# COMPACT_ATOMS: atom_id res chain seq x y z
N GLN A 1 -18.77 31.71 -18.33
CA GLN A 1 -19.69 30.62 -17.95
C GLN A 1 -19.01 29.74 -16.90
N LEU A 2 -19.61 29.56 -15.73
CA LEU A 2 -19.08 28.68 -14.68
C LEU A 2 -19.63 27.26 -14.87
N ARG A 3 -18.79 26.25 -14.71
CA ARG A 3 -19.14 24.83 -14.82
C ARG A 3 -18.88 24.14 -13.49
N ILE A 4 -19.85 23.36 -13.01
CA ILE A 4 -19.70 22.55 -11.81
C ILE A 4 -18.61 21.50 -12.06
N LYS A 5 -17.62 21.45 -11.17
CA LYS A 5 -16.53 20.46 -11.15
C LYS A 5 -16.60 19.67 -9.85
N GLN A 6 -16.10 18.42 -9.88
CA GLN A 6 -15.93 17.63 -8.67
C GLN A 6 -14.95 18.34 -7.73
N VAL A 7 -15.35 18.51 -6.47
CA VAL A 7 -14.50 19.09 -5.43
C VAL A 7 -13.55 18.01 -4.92
N TYR A 8 -12.25 18.21 -5.12
CA TYR A 8 -11.22 17.36 -4.54
C TYR A 8 -10.86 17.89 -3.14
N ARG A 9 -11.04 17.06 -2.11
CA ARG A 9 -10.72 17.42 -0.74
C ARG A 9 -9.24 17.10 -0.48
N VAL A 10 -8.45 18.14 -0.22
CA VAL A 10 -7.06 17.99 0.21
C VAL A 10 -7.02 18.23 1.71
N PRO A 11 -6.50 17.28 2.53
CA PRO A 11 -6.31 17.52 3.95
C PRO A 11 -5.44 18.75 4.16
N PHE A 12 -5.85 19.66 5.06
CA PHE A 12 -5.13 20.91 5.30
C PHE A 12 -3.65 20.66 5.66
N GLU A 13 -3.41 19.69 6.55
CA GLU A 13 -2.05 19.32 6.97
C GLU A 13 -1.17 18.81 5.83
N ARG A 14 -1.74 18.21 4.77
CA ARG A 14 -0.96 17.65 3.65
C ARG A 14 -0.06 18.68 2.98
N ASN A 15 -0.50 19.94 2.96
CA ASN A 15 0.19 21.06 2.33
C ASN A 15 0.61 22.15 3.33
N ALA A 16 0.53 21.88 4.63
CA ALA A 16 1.05 22.79 5.64
C ALA A 16 2.57 22.97 5.44
N ASP A 17 3.08 24.18 5.66
CA ASP A 17 4.48 24.49 5.37
C ASP A 17 5.43 23.64 6.22
N ARG A 18 5.05 23.32 7.47
CA ARG A 18 5.75 22.34 8.31
C ARG A 18 5.90 20.97 7.65
N VAL A 19 4.85 20.45 6.98
CA VAL A 19 4.88 19.14 6.32
C VAL A 19 5.71 19.19 5.04
N LYS A 20 5.68 20.31 4.30
CA LYS A 20 6.56 20.50 3.15
C LYS A 20 8.03 20.54 3.59
N GLU A 21 8.34 21.25 4.67
CA GLU A 21 9.68 21.32 5.23
C GLU A 21 10.19 19.95 5.67
N LEU A 22 9.37 19.16 6.39
CA LEU A 22 9.72 17.79 6.77
C LEU A 22 10.00 16.90 5.55
N ARG A 23 9.23 17.04 4.46
CA ARG A 23 9.49 16.32 3.20
C ARG A 23 10.78 16.78 2.53
N TYR A 24 11.05 18.08 2.54
CA TYR A 24 12.29 18.64 2.01
C TYR A 24 13.49 18.07 2.75
N GLN A 25 13.49 18.12 4.09
CA GLN A 25 14.56 17.56 4.92
C GLN A 25 14.76 16.06 4.71
N TYR A 26 13.66 15.31 4.61
CA TYR A 26 13.73 13.87 4.29
C TYR A 26 14.41 13.61 2.95
N VAL A 27 14.04 14.35 1.90
CA VAL A 27 14.67 14.19 0.56
C VAL A 27 16.15 14.55 0.61
N GLN A 28 16.54 15.64 1.28
CA GLN A 28 17.96 16.00 1.43
C GLN A 28 18.75 14.86 2.09
N ARG A 29 18.22 14.28 3.18
CA ARG A 29 18.88 13.16 3.87
C ARG A 29 19.02 11.92 2.98
N VAL A 30 18.00 11.59 2.18
CA VAL A 30 18.07 10.45 1.25
C VAL A 30 19.14 10.69 0.18
N LEU A 31 19.21 11.91 -0.37
CA LEU A 31 20.23 12.27 -1.35
C LEU A 31 21.66 12.17 -0.78
N GLU A 32 21.86 12.59 0.48
CA GLU A 32 23.14 12.43 1.18
C GLU A 32 23.53 10.97 1.37
N LEU A 33 22.58 10.09 1.73
CA LEU A 33 22.79 8.66 1.86
C LEU A 33 23.16 8.02 0.51
N ASP A 34 22.48 8.42 -0.57
CA ASP A 34 22.74 7.93 -1.92
C ASP A 34 24.12 8.36 -2.45
N ALA A 35 24.62 9.52 -2.01
CA ALA A 35 25.95 10.04 -2.37
C ALA A 35 27.10 9.45 -1.54
N SER A 36 26.81 8.62 -0.53
CA SER A 36 27.83 8.02 0.32
C SER A 36 28.70 7.00 -0.44
N ALA A 37 29.93 6.77 0.03
CA ALA A 37 30.86 5.83 -0.60
C ALA A 37 30.36 4.37 -0.62
N ALA A 38 29.41 4.04 0.26
CA ALA A 38 28.71 2.76 0.29
C ALA A 38 27.20 3.02 0.47
N PRO A 39 26.47 3.26 -0.63
CA PRO A 39 25.04 3.56 -0.57
C PRO A 39 24.27 2.41 0.11
N PRO A 40 23.28 2.72 0.96
CA PRO A 40 22.48 1.69 1.62
C PRO A 40 21.53 1.00 0.64
N GLU A 41 21.14 -0.23 0.97
CA GLU A 41 20.00 -0.88 0.32
C GLU A 41 18.70 -0.36 0.94
N TYR A 42 17.75 0.05 0.10
CA TYR A 42 16.43 0.50 0.54
C TYR A 42 15.40 -0.61 0.40
N ILE A 43 14.64 -0.82 1.47
CA ILE A 43 13.51 -1.73 1.51
C ILE A 43 12.26 -0.92 1.86
N PHE A 44 11.31 -0.88 0.95
CA PHE A 44 10.04 -0.18 1.13
C PHE A 44 8.99 -1.15 1.62
N ILE A 45 8.30 -0.80 2.70
CA ILE A 45 7.24 -1.61 3.30
C ILE A 45 5.95 -0.80 3.25
N ASP A 46 4.88 -1.40 2.72
CA ASP A 46 3.56 -0.77 2.70
C ASP A 46 2.44 -1.80 2.84
N GLU A 47 1.25 -1.32 3.20
CA GLU A 47 0.01 -2.09 3.36
C GLU A 47 -1.04 -1.65 2.33
N ALA A 48 -1.63 -2.61 1.62
CA ALA A 48 -2.71 -2.38 0.67
C ALA A 48 -3.94 -3.26 0.99
N GLY A 49 -5.11 -2.62 1.07
CA GLY A 49 -6.41 -3.29 1.21
C GLY A 49 -7.08 -3.58 -0.12
N PHE A 50 -7.49 -4.84 -0.32
CA PHE A 50 -8.21 -5.35 -1.49
C PHE A 50 -9.61 -5.80 -1.06
N ASN A 51 -10.62 -5.08 -1.52
CA ASN A 51 -12.00 -5.48 -1.33
C ASN A 51 -12.40 -6.53 -2.38
N LEU A 52 -12.74 -7.74 -1.94
CA LEU A 52 -13.14 -8.84 -2.82
C LEU A 52 -14.60 -8.75 -3.29
N THR A 53 -15.41 -7.82 -2.77
CA THR A 53 -16.79 -7.56 -3.25
C THR A 53 -16.82 -6.81 -4.58
N ARG A 54 -15.69 -6.63 -5.27
CA ARG A 54 -15.62 -5.73 -6.42
C ARG A 54 -16.41 -6.31 -7.59
N THR A 55 -17.66 -5.87 -7.73
CA THR A 55 -18.54 -6.26 -8.83
C THR A 55 -18.26 -5.40 -10.08
N ARG A 56 -18.59 -5.94 -11.27
CA ARG A 56 -18.51 -5.15 -12.52
C ARG A 56 -19.49 -3.98 -12.44
N ARG A 57 -18.96 -2.75 -12.52
CA ARG A 57 -19.78 -1.52 -12.47
C ARG A 57 -20.47 -1.19 -13.81
N ARG A 58 -20.18 -1.93 -14.88
CA ARG A 58 -20.69 -1.70 -16.23
C ARG A 58 -21.01 -3.04 -16.90
N GLY A 59 -22.15 -3.09 -17.59
CA GLY A 59 -22.58 -4.21 -18.43
C GLY A 59 -22.97 -3.70 -19.83
N ARG A 60 -23.16 -4.63 -20.77
CA ARG A 60 -23.72 -4.33 -22.10
C ARG A 60 -25.18 -4.77 -22.13
N ASN A 61 -26.07 -3.93 -22.65
CA ASN A 61 -27.43 -4.30 -22.99
C ASN A 61 -27.86 -3.51 -24.23
N ILE A 62 -28.95 -3.92 -24.85
CA ILE A 62 -29.64 -3.23 -25.94
C ILE A 62 -29.98 -1.80 -25.47
N ILE A 63 -29.78 -0.83 -26.37
CA ILE A 63 -30.10 0.58 -26.11
C ILE A 63 -31.56 0.71 -25.66
N GLY A 64 -31.80 1.44 -24.57
CA GLY A 64 -33.12 1.58 -23.96
C GLY A 64 -33.42 0.54 -22.87
N ASN A 65 -32.63 -0.52 -22.74
CA ASN A 65 -32.81 -1.56 -21.72
C ASN A 65 -31.74 -1.48 -20.62
N ARG A 66 -32.15 -1.69 -19.37
CA ARG A 66 -31.23 -1.70 -18.22
C ARG A 66 -30.38 -2.97 -18.24
N ALA A 67 -29.05 -2.85 -18.15
CA ALA A 67 -28.17 -3.99 -17.93
C ALA A 67 -28.26 -4.45 -16.47
N ILE A 68 -28.82 -5.63 -16.21
CA ILE A 68 -29.02 -6.21 -14.87
C ILE A 68 -28.23 -7.51 -14.78
N VAL A 69 -27.57 -7.74 -13.64
CA VAL A 69 -26.95 -9.02 -13.29
C VAL A 69 -27.30 -9.34 -11.85
N ASP A 70 -27.77 -10.57 -11.61
CA ASP A 70 -27.99 -11.07 -10.27
C ASP A 70 -26.65 -11.37 -9.61
N VAL A 71 -26.42 -10.80 -8.43
CA VAL A 71 -25.19 -11.03 -7.65
C VAL A 71 -25.54 -11.72 -6.34
N PRO A 72 -24.76 -12.72 -5.89
CA PRO A 72 -24.95 -13.29 -4.56
C PRO A 72 -24.86 -12.23 -3.47
N GLY A 73 -25.67 -12.36 -2.41
CA GLY A 73 -25.65 -11.45 -1.25
C GLY A 73 -24.40 -11.55 -0.36
N LEU A 74 -23.45 -12.43 -0.71
CA LEU A 74 -22.17 -12.55 0.00
C LEU A 74 -21.31 -11.32 -0.26
N ARG A 75 -21.21 -10.47 0.76
CA ARG A 75 -20.17 -9.44 0.84
C ARG A 75 -18.84 -10.17 1.00
N GLY A 76 -18.10 -10.36 -0.10
CA GLY A 76 -16.69 -10.75 -0.07
C GLY A 76 -15.90 -10.00 1.02
N GLY A 77 -14.94 -10.69 1.64
CA GLY A 77 -14.10 -10.10 2.67
C GLY A 77 -13.17 -9.02 2.12
N ASN A 78 -12.59 -8.23 3.02
CA ASN A 78 -11.41 -7.42 2.70
C ASN A 78 -10.18 -8.28 2.94
N VAL A 79 -9.31 -8.39 1.94
CA VAL A 79 -7.97 -8.93 2.08
C VAL A 79 -7.03 -7.75 2.23
N THR A 80 -6.18 -7.78 3.24
CA THR A 80 -5.13 -6.80 3.41
C THR A 80 -3.79 -7.50 3.16
N MET A 81 -2.93 -6.86 2.37
CA MET A 81 -1.59 -7.36 2.05
C MET A 81 -0.55 -6.34 2.50
N CYS A 82 0.43 -6.80 3.27
CA CYS A 82 1.65 -6.04 3.53
C CYS A 82 2.78 -6.63 2.67
N ALA A 83 3.61 -5.78 2.07
CA ALA A 83 4.72 -6.20 1.23
C ALA A 83 5.98 -5.38 1.49
N ALA A 84 7.12 -6.06 1.49
CA ALA A 84 8.46 -5.48 1.51
C ALA A 84 9.06 -5.61 0.11
N ILE A 85 9.49 -4.50 -0.47
CA ILE A 85 10.02 -4.42 -1.84
C ILE A 85 11.38 -3.73 -1.78
N GLY A 86 12.39 -4.40 -2.31
CA GLY A 86 13.73 -3.84 -2.49
C GLY A 86 14.04 -3.61 -3.97
N HIS A 87 15.30 -3.26 -4.25
CA HIS A 87 15.75 -3.01 -5.61
C HIS A 87 15.55 -4.21 -6.56
N ARG A 88 15.62 -5.43 -6.03
CA ARG A 88 15.46 -6.69 -6.78
C ARG A 88 14.02 -7.20 -6.90
N GLY A 89 13.04 -6.46 -6.37
CA GLY A 89 11.63 -6.82 -6.38
C GLY A 89 11.08 -7.15 -5.00
N VAL A 90 10.04 -7.98 -4.95
CA VAL A 90 9.35 -8.33 -3.69
C VAL A 90 10.22 -9.27 -2.86
N ILE A 91 10.53 -8.86 -1.64
CA ILE A 91 11.36 -9.61 -0.68
C ILE A 91 10.46 -10.53 0.16
N HIS A 92 9.38 -9.96 0.70
CA HIS A 92 8.42 -10.68 1.53
C HIS A 92 7.04 -10.06 1.36
N HIS A 93 5.99 -10.88 1.45
CA HIS A 93 4.62 -10.41 1.44
C HIS A 93 3.74 -11.28 2.32
N HIS A 94 2.71 -10.66 2.90
CA HIS A 94 1.78 -11.31 3.81
C HIS A 94 0.37 -10.80 3.54
N ALA A 95 -0.48 -11.68 2.99
CA ALA A 95 -1.87 -11.39 2.70
C ALA A 95 -2.78 -12.12 3.67
N GLN A 96 -3.70 -11.39 4.31
CA GLN A 96 -4.67 -11.95 5.25
C GLN A 96 -6.05 -11.32 5.12
N PHE A 97 -7.08 -12.03 5.59
CA PHE A 97 -8.41 -11.47 5.73
C PHE A 97 -8.49 -10.49 6.91
N GLY A 98 -9.22 -9.39 6.70
CA GLY A 98 -9.47 -8.36 7.70
C GLY A 98 -8.30 -7.38 7.89
N PRO A 99 -8.46 -6.42 8.83
CA PRO A 99 -7.51 -5.33 9.03
C PRO A 99 -6.10 -5.81 9.43
N TYR A 100 -5.07 -5.06 9.04
CA TYR A 100 -3.74 -5.27 9.60
C TYR A 100 -3.67 -4.69 11.00
N ASN A 101 -3.08 -5.43 11.94
CA ASN A 101 -2.92 -5.01 13.32
C ASN A 101 -1.46 -5.16 13.75
N THR A 102 -1.14 -4.68 14.96
CA THR A 102 0.24 -4.71 15.48
C THR A 102 0.82 -6.12 15.50
N ALA A 103 0.06 -7.14 15.91
CA ALA A 103 0.56 -8.52 15.95
C ALA A 103 0.92 -9.05 14.55
N ARG A 104 0.11 -8.73 13.53
CA ARG A 104 0.37 -9.08 12.13
C ARG A 104 1.60 -8.36 11.58
N LEU A 105 1.78 -7.08 11.96
CA LEU A 105 2.97 -6.31 11.59
C LEU A 105 4.24 -6.89 12.22
N LEU A 106 4.21 -7.23 13.51
CA LEU A 106 5.35 -7.86 14.18
C LEU A 106 5.71 -9.19 13.51
N THR A 107 4.73 -10.04 13.25
CA THR A 107 4.95 -11.32 12.54
C THR A 107 5.60 -11.11 11.17
N PHE A 108 5.17 -10.08 10.43
CA PHE A 108 5.76 -9.73 9.14
C PHE A 108 7.20 -9.22 9.27
N LEU A 109 7.49 -8.38 10.27
CA LEU A 109 8.82 -7.86 10.52
C LEU A 109 9.79 -8.96 10.99
N ASP A 110 9.32 -9.89 11.83
CA ASP A 110 10.12 -11.05 12.26
C ASP A 110 10.47 -11.95 11.07
N ALA A 111 9.47 -12.26 10.22
CA ALA A 111 9.69 -13.02 9.00
C ALA A 111 10.67 -12.31 8.05
N LEU A 112 10.53 -10.99 7.90
CA LEU A 112 11.43 -10.19 7.08
C LEU A 112 12.85 -10.17 7.66
N ASN A 113 13.00 -10.03 8.98
CA ASN A 113 14.30 -10.05 9.66
C ASN A 113 15.02 -11.38 9.44
N ASN A 114 14.32 -12.51 9.59
CA ASN A 114 14.89 -13.84 9.38
C ASN A 114 15.42 -14.08 7.96
N ILE A 115 14.94 -13.32 6.95
CA ILE A 115 15.47 -13.36 5.59
C ILE A 115 16.86 -12.71 5.50
N PHE A 116 17.09 -11.64 6.26
CA PHE A 116 18.36 -10.88 6.24
C PHE A 116 19.37 -11.35 7.29
N ILE A 117 18.88 -11.84 8.43
CA ILE A 117 19.68 -12.30 9.56
C ILE A 117 19.17 -13.70 9.92
N PRO A 118 19.61 -14.74 9.18
CA PRO A 118 19.22 -16.10 9.53
C PRO A 118 19.77 -16.45 10.91
N PRO A 119 19.00 -17.17 11.76
CA PRO A 119 19.51 -17.65 13.03
C PRO A 119 20.76 -18.50 12.81
N GLN A 120 21.79 -18.31 13.63
CA GLN A 120 22.97 -19.16 13.60
C GLN A 120 22.55 -20.58 13.98
N GLU A 121 22.93 -21.59 13.18
CA GLU A 121 22.80 -22.98 13.59
C GLU A 121 23.70 -23.20 14.81
N GLU A 122 23.11 -23.28 16.00
CA GLU A 122 23.80 -23.75 17.19
C GLU A 122 24.15 -25.24 16.97
N GLY A 123 25.45 -25.51 16.79
CA GLY A 123 26.00 -26.86 16.66
C GLY A 123 26.12 -27.60 17.98
#